data_AF-A0A849DB94-F1
#
_entry.id   AF-A0A849DB94-F1
#
_cell.length_a   1.000
_cell.length_b   1.000
_cell.length_c   1.000
_cell.angle_alpha   90.00
_cell.angle_beta   90.00
_cell.angle_gamma   90.00
#
_symmetry.space_group_name_H-M   'P 1'
#
loop_
_entity.id
_entity.type
_entity.pdbx_description
1 polymer ?
#
loop_
_entity_poly.entity_id
_entity_poly.type
_entity_poly.pdbx_seq_one_letter_code
_entity_poly.pdbx_strand_id
1 'polypeptide(L)'
;MIIIPARIGSSRFPNKVLADIGGMPMVVRTAKAVEDIDSVVIATDSQEVIDIARTHGIQAVLTSDKHQSGTDRIYEAAQKLDLDEYEIIINVQGDEPFIETDVVQAIYDLTKKNQENKRIMMNSCYKTISNPEADDPN
;
A
#
# COMPACT_ATOMS: atom_id res chain seq x y z
N MET A 1 -5.70 7.97 5.53
CA MET A 1 -4.35 7.35 5.58
C MET A 1 -4.15 6.27 4.52
N ILE A 2 -2.91 5.83 4.31
CA ILE A 2 -2.54 4.73 3.42
C ILE A 2 -2.06 3.53 4.23
N ILE A 3 -2.60 2.35 3.94
CA ILE A 3 -2.16 1.09 4.56
C ILE A 3 -1.67 0.13 3.47
N ILE A 4 -0.45 -0.37 3.64
CA ILE A 4 0.24 -1.26 2.70
C ILE A 4 0.30 -2.68 3.29
N PRO A 5 -0.52 -3.62 2.81
CA PRO A 5 -0.44 -5.00 3.25
C PRO A 5 0.80 -5.68 2.65
N ALA A 6 1.63 -6.28 3.50
CA ALA A 6 2.89 -6.93 3.12
C ALA A 6 3.08 -8.26 3.84
N ARG A 7 2.79 -9.37 3.15
CA ARG A 7 3.07 -10.73 3.66
C ARG A 7 4.43 -11.21 3.20
N ILE A 8 5.17 -11.88 4.06
CA ILE A 8 6.44 -12.50 3.66
C ILE A 8 6.22 -13.82 2.90
N GLY A 9 5.16 -14.54 3.27
CA GLY A 9 4.79 -15.86 2.71
C GLY A 9 4.17 -15.77 1.32
N SER A 10 4.99 -15.55 0.29
CA SER A 10 4.61 -15.67 -1.13
C SER A 10 5.17 -16.97 -1.71
N SER A 11 4.31 -17.84 -2.22
CA SER A 11 4.70 -19.14 -2.78
C SER A 11 5.34 -19.05 -4.17
N ARG A 12 4.94 -18.06 -4.98
CA ARG A 12 5.45 -17.85 -6.35
C ARG A 12 6.73 -17.05 -6.39
N PHE A 13 6.91 -16.14 -5.43
CA PHE A 13 8.10 -15.33 -5.29
C PHE A 13 8.42 -15.20 -3.78
N PRO A 14 9.25 -16.11 -3.24
CA PRO A 14 9.63 -16.10 -1.83
C PRO A 14 10.24 -14.75 -1.44
N ASN A 15 9.84 -14.22 -0.29
CA ASN A 15 10.29 -12.92 0.23
C ASN A 15 10.07 -11.75 -0.76
N LYS A 16 9.05 -11.83 -1.63
CA LYS A 16 8.71 -10.81 -2.65
C LYS A 16 8.78 -9.37 -2.09
N VAL A 17 8.13 -9.13 -0.95
CA VAL A 17 8.05 -7.80 -0.33
C VAL A 17 9.41 -7.25 0.12
N LEU A 18 10.41 -8.11 0.32
CA LEU A 18 11.78 -7.75 0.67
C LEU A 18 12.75 -7.78 -0.52
N ALA A 19 12.28 -8.11 -1.72
CA ALA A 19 13.12 -8.13 -2.91
C ALA A 19 13.74 -6.74 -3.14
N ASP A 20 15.02 -6.71 -3.52
CA ASP A 20 15.72 -5.46 -3.80
C ASP A 20 15.23 -4.84 -5.11
N ILE A 21 14.75 -3.61 -5.02
CA ILE A 21 14.35 -2.79 -6.17
C ILE A 21 15.24 -1.54 -6.17
N GLY A 22 16.43 -1.67 -6.75
CA GLY A 22 17.37 -0.58 -6.90
C GLY A 22 17.98 -0.10 -5.59
N GLY A 23 18.37 -1.03 -4.70
CA GLY A 23 18.96 -0.73 -3.40
C GLY A 23 17.95 -0.52 -2.26
N MET A 24 16.66 -0.78 -2.50
CA MET A 24 15.59 -0.63 -1.51
C MET A 24 14.63 -1.82 -1.56
N PRO A 25 14.20 -2.36 -0.41
CA PRO A 25 13.19 -3.42 -0.38
C PRO A 25 11.89 -2.98 -1.06
N MET A 26 11.26 -3.86 -1.84
CA MET A 26 10.06 -3.60 -2.64
C MET A 26 8.96 -2.86 -1.84
N VAL A 27 8.58 -3.38 -0.67
CA VAL A 27 7.52 -2.78 0.16
C VAL A 27 7.89 -1.39 0.66
N VAL A 28 9.17 -1.15 0.97
CA VAL A 28 9.65 0.15 1.40
C VAL A 28 9.59 1.13 0.23
N ARG A 29 9.97 0.69 -0.97
CA ARG A 29 9.90 1.52 -2.17
C ARG A 29 8.45 1.91 -2.50
N THR A 30 7.51 0.98 -2.39
CA THR A 30 6.07 1.28 -2.50
C THR A 30 5.65 2.30 -1.44
N ALA A 31 6.04 2.13 -0.18
CA ALA A 31 5.69 3.06 0.89
C ALA A 31 6.24 4.47 0.64
N LYS A 32 7.50 4.57 0.19
CA LYS A 32 8.15 5.82 -0.17
C LYS A 32 7.48 6.53 -1.35
N ALA A 33 6.95 5.79 -2.32
CA ALA A 33 6.25 6.37 -3.47
C ALA A 33 4.97 7.13 -3.10
N VAL A 34 4.41 6.87 -1.91
CA VAL A 34 3.12 7.43 -1.48
C VAL A 34 3.19 8.17 -0.13
N GLU A 35 4.39 8.34 0.44
CA GLU A 35 4.56 8.94 1.78
C GLU A 35 4.22 10.43 1.86
N ASP A 36 4.25 11.12 0.72
CA ASP A 36 3.90 12.54 0.62
C ASP A 36 2.39 12.79 0.46
N ILE A 37 1.59 11.73 0.21
CA ILE A 37 0.14 11.84 0.00
C ILE A 37 -0.61 11.90 1.34
N ASP A 38 -0.28 10.99 2.24
CA ASP A 38 -0.84 10.87 3.59
C ASP A 38 0.08 10.01 4.45
N SER A 39 -0.21 9.89 5.74
CA SER A 39 0.37 8.89 6.63
C SER A 39 0.34 7.48 6.03
N VAL A 40 1.50 6.81 6.03
CA VAL A 40 1.68 5.46 5.48
C VAL A 40 2.04 4.48 6.58
N VAL A 41 1.32 3.36 6.63
CA VAL A 41 1.65 2.24 7.53
C VAL A 41 1.75 0.93 6.75
N ILE A 42 2.84 0.20 6.95
CA ILE A 42 2.98 -1.17 6.46
C ILE A 42 2.31 -2.13 7.46
N ALA A 43 1.32 -2.89 7.02
CA ALA A 43 0.71 -3.96 7.79
C ALA A 43 1.34 -5.29 7.37
N THR A 44 2.05 -5.98 8.27
CA THR A 44 2.84 -7.17 7.94
C THR A 44 2.72 -8.27 8.97
N ASP A 45 2.97 -9.53 8.59
CA ASP A 45 3.08 -10.68 9.50
C ASP A 45 4.52 -10.96 9.95
N SER A 46 5.50 -10.19 9.47
CA SER A 46 6.91 -10.45 9.71
C SER A 46 7.58 -9.37 10.54
N GLN A 47 8.25 -9.78 11.63
CA GLN A 47 9.10 -8.88 12.43
C GLN A 47 10.27 -8.31 11.61
N GLU A 48 10.79 -9.08 10.64
CA GLU A 48 11.85 -8.61 9.73
C GLU A 48 11.41 -7.40 8.92
N VAL A 49 10.16 -7.41 8.41
CA VAL A 49 9.58 -6.29 7.67
C VAL A 49 9.40 -5.07 8.60
N ILE A 50 9.00 -5.28 9.86
CA ILE A 50 8.91 -4.18 10.86
C ILE A 50 10.27 -3.51 11.06
N ASP A 51 11.31 -4.32 11.26
CA ASP A 51 12.64 -3.81 11.56
C ASP A 51 13.24 -3.07 10.35
N ILE A 52 13.06 -3.61 9.15
CA ILE A 52 13.45 -2.94 7.90
C ILE A 52 12.68 -1.63 7.71
N ALA A 53 11.35 -1.63 7.83
CA ALA A 53 10.54 -0.42 7.71
C ALA A 53 11.02 0.69 8.66
N ARG A 54 11.34 0.32 9.91
CA ARG A 54 11.91 1.24 10.92
C ARG A 54 13.22 1.86 10.46
N THR A 55 14.14 1.10 9.85
CA THR A 55 15.40 1.66 9.33
C THR A 55 15.21 2.68 8.20
N HIS A 56 14.08 2.61 7.50
CA HIS A 56 13.70 3.55 6.44
C HIS A 56 12.73 4.66 6.91
N GLY A 57 12.44 4.73 8.21
CA GLY A 57 11.54 5.73 8.79
C GLY A 57 10.06 5.52 8.43
N ILE A 58 9.68 4.33 8.00
CA ILE A 58 8.30 3.97 7.68
C ILE A 58 7.65 3.28 8.89
N GLN A 59 6.45 3.71 9.27
CA GLN A 59 5.69 3.06 10.32
C GLN A 59 5.21 1.68 9.84
N ALA A 60 5.30 0.68 10.71
CA ALA A 60 4.80 -0.65 10.41
C ALA A 60 4.15 -1.28 11.64
N VAL A 61 3.11 -2.09 11.40
CA VAL A 61 2.33 -2.80 12.42
C VAL A 61 2.34 -4.28 12.12
N LEU A 62 2.64 -5.08 13.15
CA LEU A 62 2.56 -6.52 13.09
C LEU A 62 1.08 -6.94 13.11
N THR A 63 0.70 -7.84 12.23
CA THR A 63 -0.64 -8.39 12.02
C THR A 63 -0.55 -9.91 11.95
N SER A 64 -1.68 -10.60 12.07
CA SER A 64 -1.78 -12.05 12.03
C SER A 64 -1.21 -12.65 10.73
N ASP A 65 -0.53 -13.78 10.86
CA ASP A 65 -0.08 -14.63 9.75
C ASP A 65 -1.20 -15.52 9.17
N LYS A 66 -2.38 -15.53 9.82
CA LYS A 66 -3.54 -16.36 9.43
C LYS A 66 -4.50 -15.67 8.45
N HIS A 67 -4.25 -14.42 8.09
CA HIS A 67 -5.11 -13.67 7.17
C HIS A 67 -5.12 -14.27 5.77
N GLN A 68 -6.31 -14.33 5.18
CA GLN A 68 -6.51 -14.91 3.85
C GLN A 68 -6.33 -13.85 2.75
N SER A 69 -6.56 -12.57 3.08
CA SER A 69 -6.50 -11.46 2.14
C SER A 69 -5.73 -10.25 2.68
N GLY A 70 -5.35 -9.34 1.77
CA GLY A 70 -4.79 -8.04 2.14
C GLY A 70 -5.80 -7.17 2.92
N THR A 71 -7.09 -7.28 2.60
CA THR A 71 -8.16 -6.54 3.28
C THR A 71 -8.31 -6.95 4.75
N ASP A 72 -8.25 -8.25 5.07
CA ASP A 72 -8.31 -8.72 6.47
C ASP A 72 -7.15 -8.14 7.29
N ARG A 73 -5.98 -8.07 6.67
CA ARG A 73 -4.77 -7.52 7.27
C ARG A 73 -4.88 -6.02 7.53
N ILE A 74 -5.41 -5.28 6.56
CA ILE A 74 -5.69 -3.85 6.68
C ILE A 74 -6.69 -3.60 7.81
N TYR A 75 -7.75 -4.41 7.90
CA TYR A 75 -8.73 -4.30 8.97
C TYR A 75 -8.10 -4.48 10.36
N GLU A 76 -7.27 -5.52 10.55
CA GLU A 76 -6.56 -5.69 11.84
C GLU A 76 -5.61 -4.51 12.12
N ALA A 77 -4.89 -4.02 11.11
CA ALA A 77 -4.01 -2.88 11.28
C ALA A 77 -4.78 -1.62 11.71
N ALA A 78 -5.94 -1.35 11.09
CA ALA A 78 -6.81 -0.25 11.46
C ALA A 78 -7.29 -0.34 12.92
N GLN A 79 -7.65 -1.54 13.39
CA GLN A 79 -8.03 -1.77 14.78
C GLN A 79 -6.85 -1.54 15.75
N LYS A 80 -5.64 -2.00 15.39
CA LYS A 80 -4.43 -1.81 16.21
C LYS A 80 -3.95 -0.37 16.28
N LEU A 81 -4.23 0.41 15.24
CA LEU A 81 -3.93 1.83 15.15
C LEU A 81 -4.99 2.71 15.82
N ASP A 82 -6.09 2.12 16.31
CA ASP A 82 -7.22 2.82 16.93
C ASP A 82 -7.79 3.94 16.04
N LEU A 83 -7.97 3.63 14.75
CA LEU A 83 -8.48 4.59 13.77
C LEU A 83 -9.98 4.87 13.98
N ASP A 84 -10.38 6.08 13.61
CA ASP A 84 -11.79 6.49 13.61
C ASP A 84 -12.64 5.62 12.66
N GLU A 85 -13.91 5.39 13.01
CA GLU A 85 -14.85 4.60 12.21
C GLU A 85 -15.04 5.16 10.78
N TYR A 86 -14.85 6.47 10.61
CA TYR A 86 -14.97 7.17 9.34
C TYR A 86 -13.62 7.45 8.66
N GLU A 87 -12.52 6.88 9.17
CA GLU A 87 -11.20 7.05 8.56
C GLU A 87 -11.17 6.44 7.15
N ILE A 88 -10.69 7.23 6.18
CA ILE A 88 -10.51 6.76 4.80
C ILE A 88 -9.17 6.05 4.70
N ILE A 89 -9.23 4.74 4.41
CA ILE A 89 -8.06 3.93 4.15
C ILE A 89 -7.89 3.74 2.64
N ILE A 90 -6.79 4.24 2.09
CA ILE A 90 -6.34 3.86 0.75
C ILE A 90 -5.43 2.65 0.86
N ASN A 91 -5.87 1.55 0.26
CA ASN A 91 -5.10 0.31 0.17
C ASN A 91 -4.12 0.40 -1.02
N VAL A 92 -2.82 0.44 -0.74
CA VAL A 92 -1.77 0.35 -1.75
C VAL A 92 -1.06 -0.99 -1.59
N GLN A 93 -1.04 -1.83 -2.63
CA GLN A 93 -0.43 -3.16 -2.53
C GLN A 93 1.10 -3.05 -2.40
N GLY A 94 1.70 -3.76 -1.44
CA GLY A 94 3.14 -3.69 -1.14
C GLY A 94 4.06 -4.28 -2.20
N ASP A 95 3.50 -4.78 -3.29
CA ASP A 95 4.21 -5.32 -4.44
C ASP A 95 4.10 -4.45 -5.70
N GLU A 96 3.71 -3.19 -5.53
CA GLU A 96 3.66 -2.16 -6.58
C GLU A 96 4.77 -1.10 -6.37
N PRO A 97 6.06 -1.43 -6.53
CA PRO A 97 7.18 -0.51 -6.26
C PRO A 97 7.31 0.63 -7.27
N PHE A 98 6.54 0.57 -8.36
CA PHE A 98 6.49 1.57 -9.43
C PHE A 98 5.13 2.25 -9.52
N ILE A 99 4.30 2.13 -8.46
CA ILE A 99 3.02 2.82 -8.43
C ILE A 99 3.22 4.32 -8.62
N GLU A 100 2.45 4.90 -9.53
CA GLU A 100 2.54 6.32 -9.85
C GLU A 100 1.87 7.14 -8.74
N THR A 101 2.65 7.98 -8.05
CA THR A 101 2.17 8.86 -6.98
C THR A 101 0.95 9.68 -7.42
N ASP A 102 0.96 10.22 -8.65
CA ASP A 102 -0.12 11.03 -9.20
C ASP A 102 -1.45 10.24 -9.33
N VAL A 103 -1.37 8.95 -9.64
CA VAL A 103 -2.57 8.09 -9.73
C VAL A 103 -3.16 7.84 -8.34
N VAL A 104 -2.31 7.57 -7.35
CA VAL A 104 -2.75 7.38 -5.97
C VAL A 104 -3.32 8.67 -5.39
N GLN A 105 -2.67 9.81 -5.65
CA GLN A 105 -3.14 11.14 -5.24
C GLN A 105 -4.51 11.44 -5.84
N ALA A 106 -4.71 11.17 -7.13
CA ALA A 106 -5.99 11.39 -7.79
C ALA A 106 -7.12 10.53 -7.18
N ILE A 107 -6.87 9.25 -6.89
CA ILE A 107 -7.83 8.38 -6.20
C ILE A 107 -8.12 8.87 -4.78
N TYR A 108 -7.09 9.30 -4.05
CA TYR A 108 -7.22 9.84 -2.71
C TYR A 108 -8.15 11.07 -2.71
N ASP A 109 -7.87 12.05 -3.57
CA ASP A 109 -8.64 13.29 -3.68
C ASP A 109 -10.09 13.02 -4.11
N LEU A 110 -10.29 12.15 -5.10
CA LEU A 110 -11.61 11.72 -5.55
C LEU A 110 -12.40 11.04 -4.41
N THR A 111 -11.74 10.20 -3.63
CA THR A 111 -12.38 9.48 -2.52
C THR A 111 -12.77 10.43 -1.41
N LYS A 112 -11.88 11.34 -0.99
CA LYS A 112 -12.21 12.38 -0.01
C LYS A 112 -13.35 13.28 -0.47
N LYS A 113 -13.31 13.74 -1.73
CA LYS A 113 -14.38 14.58 -2.30
C LYS A 113 -15.73 13.88 -2.30
N ASN A 114 -15.75 12.57 -2.55
CA ASN A 114 -16.97 11.80 -2.70
C ASN A 114 -17.43 11.09 -1.42
N GLN A 115 -16.70 11.20 -0.30
CA GLN A 115 -16.91 10.41 0.92
C GLN A 115 -18.35 10.48 1.49
N GLU A 116 -19.03 11.62 1.34
CA GLU A 116 -20.38 11.82 1.86
C GLU A 116 -21.48 11.33 0.89
N ASN A 117 -21.13 11.12 -0.38
CA ASN A 117 -22.09 10.73 -1.41
C ASN A 117 -22.24 9.20 -1.47
N LYS A 118 -23.14 8.68 -0.63
CA LYS A 118 -23.46 7.24 -0.52
C LYS A 118 -23.95 6.57 -1.82
N ARG A 119 -24.22 7.33 -2.89
CA ARG A 119 -24.55 6.76 -4.22
C ARG A 119 -23.32 6.37 -5.03
N ILE A 120 -22.15 6.90 -4.68
CA ILE A 120 -20.89 6.58 -5.34
C ILE A 120 -20.30 5.34 -4.66
N MET A 121 -20.23 4.25 -5.42
CA MET A 121 -19.69 2.96 -4.93
C MET A 121 -18.23 2.75 -5.31
N MET A 122 -17.72 3.49 -6.31
CA MET A 122 -16.38 3.30 -6.86
C MET A 122 -15.86 4.62 -7.42
N ASN A 123 -14.60 4.93 -7.12
CA ASN A 123 -13.80 5.91 -7.85
C ASN A 123 -12.80 5.14 -8.72
N SER A 124 -12.54 5.62 -9.92
CA SER A 124 -11.54 5.04 -10.83
C SER A 124 -10.73 6.16 -11.46
N CYS A 125 -9.46 5.88 -11.71
CA CYS A 125 -8.54 6.76 -12.43
C CYS A 125 -8.14 6.09 -13.74
N TYR A 126 -7.80 6.91 -14.73
CA TYR A 126 -7.20 6.45 -15.97
C TYR A 126 -6.00 7.33 -16.28
N LYS A 127 -5.02 6.77 -16.98
CA LYS A 127 -3.88 7.49 -17.54
C LYS A 127 -3.83 7.22 -19.03
N THR A 128 -3.45 8.23 -19.81
CA THR A 128 -3.16 8.03 -21.24
C THR A 128 -1.84 7.31 -21.36
N ILE A 129 -1.85 6.13 -21.99
CA ILE A 129 -0.61 5.40 -22.31
C ILE A 129 0.11 6.16 -23.43
N SER A 130 1.37 6.52 -23.21
CA SER A 130 2.22 7.12 -24.24
C SER A 130 3.10 6.06 -24.90
N ASN A 131 3.40 6.23 -26.20
CA ASN A 131 4.00 5.22 -27.09
C ASN A 131 5.32 4.53 -26.61
N PRO A 132 6.15 5.12 -25.72
CA PRO A 132 7.31 4.39 -25.17
C PRO A 132 6.97 3.39 -24.04
N GLU A 133 5.88 3.62 -23.27
CA GLU A 133 5.51 2.77 -22.12
C GLU A 133 4.70 1.54 -22.53
N ALA A 134 4.00 1.61 -23.66
CA ALA A 134 3.14 0.51 -24.15
C ALA A 134 3.92 -0.72 -24.62
N ASP A 135 5.18 -0.52 -25.03
CA ASP A 135 6.05 -1.54 -25.60
C ASP A 135 7.08 -2.08 -24.58
N ASP A 136 7.13 -1.54 -23.35
CA ASP A 136 7.96 -2.11 -22.28
C ASP A 136 7.17 -3.21 -21.55
N PRO A 137 7.60 -4.48 -21.61
CA PRO A 137 6.94 -5.57 -20.89
C PRO A 137 7.18 -5.53 -19.38
N ASN A 138 7.92 -4.56 -18.85
CA ASN A 138 8.21 -4.38 -17.42
C ASN A 138 7.59 -3.11 -16.84
#